data_AF-A0A3M1CYQ3-F1
#
_entry.id   AF-A0A3M1CYQ3-F1
#
_cell.length_a   1.000
_cell.length_b   1.000
_cell.length_c   1.000
_cell.angle_alpha   90.00
_cell.angle_beta   90.00
_cell.angle_gamma   90.00
#
_symmetry.space_group_name_H-M   'P 1'
#
loop_
_entity.id
_entity.type
_entity.pdbx_description
1 polymer ?
#
loop_
_entity_poly.entity_id
_entity_poly.type
_entity_poly.pdbx_seq_one_letter_code
_entity_poly.pdbx_strand_id
1 'polypeptide(L)'
;MKKLQDFMKVVNTLSAEEFAEQFPHPVLFYSERPGAIEDFARTRMVESSGGGRIDRFSRQVLDLVVLLPNPHTNREFPRKILIGRDKQRDFVVSHNTVSARHATLLL
;
A
#
# COMPACT_ATOMS: atom_id res chain seq x y z
N MET A 1 -13.72 -0.08 0.53
CA MET A 1 -12.26 -0.03 0.26
C MET A 1 -11.84 -1.34 -0.41
N LYS A 2 -10.94 -1.32 -1.40
CA LYS A 2 -10.51 -2.54 -2.10
C LYS A 2 -9.43 -3.25 -1.26
N LYS A 3 -9.61 -4.55 -1.03
CA LYS A 3 -8.58 -5.39 -0.37
C LYS A 3 -7.43 -5.69 -1.33
N LEU A 4 -6.26 -6.01 -0.79
CA LEU A 4 -5.09 -6.40 -1.56
C LEU A 4 -5.39 -7.61 -2.43
N GLN A 5 -6.20 -8.57 -1.95
CA GLN A 5 -6.64 -9.71 -2.76
C GLN A 5 -7.29 -9.29 -4.09
N ASP A 6 -8.19 -8.31 -4.06
CA ASP A 6 -8.90 -7.86 -5.26
C ASP A 6 -8.02 -7.00 -6.16
N PHE A 7 -7.11 -6.23 -5.55
CA PHE A 7 -6.11 -5.47 -6.27
C PHE A 7 -5.14 -6.38 -7.04
N MET A 8 -4.66 -7.46 -6.39
CA MET A 8 -3.75 -8.43 -7.01
C MET A 8 -4.38 -9.15 -8.21
N LYS A 9 -5.71 -9.36 -8.23
CA LYS A 9 -6.40 -9.94 -9.41
C LYS A 9 -6.24 -9.06 -10.65
N VAL A 10 -6.20 -7.73 -10.48
CA VAL A 10 -6.01 -6.77 -11.57
C VAL A 10 -4.54 -6.63 -11.91
N VAL A 11 -3.67 -6.47 -10.90
CA VAL A 11 -2.24 -6.25 -11.14
C VAL A 11 -1.56 -7.47 -11.77
N ASN A 12 -1.97 -8.69 -11.43
CA ASN A 12 -1.40 -9.90 -12.01
C ASN A 12 -1.69 -10.07 -13.52
N THR A 13 -2.60 -9.28 -14.09
CA THR A 13 -2.85 -9.28 -15.54
C THR A 13 -2.05 -8.22 -16.29
N LEU A 14 -1.29 -7.37 -15.59
CA LEU A 14 -0.51 -6.30 -16.17
C LEU A 14 0.95 -6.71 -16.33
N SER A 15 1.59 -6.25 -17.40
CA SER A 15 3.04 -6.19 -17.51
C SER A 15 3.62 -5.15 -16.54
N ALA A 16 4.94 -5.20 -16.33
CA ALA A 16 5.62 -4.23 -15.47
C ALA A 16 5.50 -2.78 -15.99
N GLU A 17 5.49 -2.60 -17.32
CA GLU A 17 5.33 -1.28 -17.96
C GLU A 17 3.91 -0.74 -17.76
N GLU A 18 2.88 -1.55 -18.06
CA GLU A 18 1.48 -1.18 -17.83
C GLU A 18 1.21 -0.87 -16.36
N PHE A 19 1.82 -1.61 -15.44
CA PHE A 19 1.71 -1.35 -14.00
C PHE A 19 2.30 0.03 -13.64
N ALA A 20 3.49 0.35 -14.15
CA ALA A 20 4.14 1.63 -13.87
C ALA A 20 3.38 2.82 -14.47
N GLU A 21 2.80 2.65 -15.66
CA GLU A 21 1.95 3.66 -16.30
C GLU A 21 0.64 3.88 -15.52
N GLN A 22 0.00 2.79 -15.08
CA GLN A 22 -1.28 2.87 -14.37
C GLN A 22 -1.14 3.35 -12.92
N PHE A 23 0.01 3.05 -12.29
CA PHE A 23 0.31 3.43 -10.91
C PHE A 23 1.68 4.14 -10.84
N PRO A 24 1.76 5.41 -11.28
CA PRO A 24 3.00 6.21 -11.24
C PRO A 24 3.41 6.63 -9.82
N HIS A 25 2.89 5.95 -8.81
CA HIS A 25 2.94 6.31 -7.42
C HIS A 25 3.23 5.11 -6.53
N PRO A 26 3.78 5.33 -5.32
CA PRO A 26 3.88 4.26 -4.36
C PRO A 26 2.48 3.70 -4.07
N VAL A 27 2.38 2.38 -4.10
CA VAL A 27 1.18 1.66 -3.67
C VAL A 27 1.32 1.39 -2.18
N LEU A 28 0.47 2.02 -1.39
CA LEU A 28 0.45 1.84 0.06
C LEU A 28 -0.65 0.85 0.44
N PHE A 29 -0.40 0.10 1.50
CA PHE A 29 -1.38 -0.80 2.09
C PHE A 29 -1.34 -0.68 3.61
N TYR A 30 -2.49 -0.85 4.24
CA TYR A 30 -2.59 -0.79 5.69
C TYR A 30 -3.57 -1.84 6.22
N SER A 31 -3.45 -2.15 7.51
CA SER A 31 -4.39 -3.01 8.22
C SER A 31 -5.36 -2.16 9.02
N GLU A 32 -6.65 -2.48 8.94
CA GLU A 32 -7.67 -1.94 9.85
C GLU A 32 -7.61 -2.61 11.23
N ARG A 33 -6.99 -3.79 11.32
CA ARG A 33 -6.75 -4.49 12.58
C ARG A 33 -5.51 -3.92 13.28
N PRO A 34 -5.61 -3.48 14.54
CA PRO A 34 -4.45 -3.16 15.38
C PRO A 34 -3.52 -4.37 15.49
N GLY A 35 -2.20 -4.14 15.62
CA GLY A 35 -1.22 -5.21 15.83
C GLY A 35 -0.93 -6.11 14.63
N ALA A 36 -1.54 -5.89 13.45
CA ALA A 36 -1.33 -6.76 12.30
C ALA A 36 0.13 -6.84 11.80
N ILE A 37 0.96 -5.82 12.06
CA ILE A 37 2.40 -5.89 11.76
C ILE A 37 3.10 -6.95 12.61
N GLU A 38 2.65 -7.22 13.82
CA GLU A 38 3.18 -8.29 14.69
C GLU A 38 2.88 -9.68 14.10
N ASP A 39 1.74 -9.83 13.43
CA ASP A 39 1.41 -11.04 12.64
C ASP A 39 2.37 -11.21 11.45
N PHE A 40 2.86 -10.09 10.88
CA PHE A 40 3.83 -10.09 9.78
C PHE A 40 5.29 -10.13 10.25
N ALA A 41 5.60 -9.86 11.52
CA ALA A 41 6.98 -9.84 12.03
C ALA A 41 7.71 -11.20 11.90
N ARG A 42 6.99 -12.27 11.55
CA ARG A 42 7.56 -13.60 11.27
C ARG A 42 7.91 -13.82 9.79
N THR A 43 7.60 -12.89 8.88
CA THR A 43 8.09 -12.98 7.49
C THR A 43 9.56 -12.58 7.46
N ARG A 44 10.45 -13.59 7.44
CA ARG A 44 11.90 -13.39 7.24
C ARG A 44 12.14 -12.64 5.92
N MET A 45 13.09 -11.70 5.93
CA MET A 45 13.73 -11.24 4.69
C MET A 45 14.32 -12.45 3.98
N VAL A 46 13.86 -12.72 2.77
CA VAL A 46 14.47 -13.74 1.91
C VAL A 46 15.59 -13.05 1.13
N GLU A 47 16.81 -13.21 1.60
CA GLU A 47 17.99 -12.99 0.76
C GLU A 47 18.10 -14.19 -0.19
N SER A 48 17.71 -14.03 -1.46
CA SER A 48 18.47 -14.52 -2.61
C SER A 48 17.66 -14.58 -3.90
N SER A 49 18.40 -14.33 -4.98
CA SER A 49 18.15 -14.61 -6.38
C SER A 49 17.75 -16.07 -6.65
N GLY A 50 16.47 -16.38 -6.41
CA GLY A 50 15.84 -17.63 -6.80
C GLY A 50 14.44 -17.34 -7.30
N GLY A 51 14.12 -17.80 -8.52
CA GLY A 51 12.78 -17.74 -9.11
C GLY A 51 11.78 -18.64 -8.38
N GLY A 52 11.56 -18.39 -7.09
CA GLY A 52 10.47 -18.96 -6.32
C GLY A 52 9.19 -18.22 -6.69
N ARG A 53 8.20 -18.93 -7.23
CA ARG A 53 6.82 -18.41 -7.26
C ARG A 53 6.51 -17.96 -5.84
N ILE A 54 6.10 -16.70 -5.66
CA ILE A 54 5.62 -16.15 -4.40
C ILE A 54 4.33 -16.89 -4.06
N ASP A 55 4.47 -18.14 -3.60
CA ASP A 55 3.36 -18.96 -3.18
C ASP A 55 3.11 -18.61 -1.71
N ARG A 56 2.01 -17.86 -1.53
CA ARG A 56 1.33 -17.57 -0.26
C ARG A 56 1.93 -16.41 0.53
N PHE A 57 1.58 -15.20 0.09
CA PHE A 57 1.16 -14.20 1.06
C PHE A 57 0.21 -14.86 2.07
N SER A 58 0.47 -14.71 3.38
CA SER A 58 -0.46 -15.22 4.38
C SER A 58 -1.84 -14.61 4.12
N ARG A 59 -2.93 -15.33 4.42
CA ARG A 59 -4.30 -14.81 4.25
C ARG A 59 -4.45 -13.41 4.89
N GLN A 60 -3.71 -13.14 5.95
CA GLN A 60 -3.69 -11.84 6.63
C GLN A 60 -3.13 -10.71 5.77
N VAL A 61 -2.12 -10.95 4.92
CA VAL A 61 -1.58 -9.94 4.00
C VAL A 61 -2.60 -9.61 2.91
N LEU A 62 -3.29 -10.62 2.40
CA LEU A 62 -4.33 -10.45 1.37
C LEU A 62 -5.54 -9.63 1.87
N ASP A 63 -5.74 -9.58 3.18
CA ASP A 63 -6.76 -8.77 3.85
C ASP A 63 -6.39 -7.30 4.04
N LEU A 64 -5.16 -6.90 3.71
CA LEU A 64 -4.75 -5.49 3.80
C LEU A 64 -5.57 -4.63 2.85
N VAL A 65 -5.83 -3.39 3.26
CA VAL A 65 -6.55 -2.41 2.47
C VAL A 65 -5.56 -1.67 1.59
N VAL A 66 -5.84 -1.60 0.29
CA VAL A 66 -5.06 -0.78 -0.65
C VAL A 66 -5.44 0.68 -0.49
N LEU A 67 -4.43 1.49 -0.24
CA LEU A 67 -4.56 2.92 -0.07
C LEU A 67 -4.10 3.61 -1.36
N LEU A 68 -5.07 4.20 -2.05
CA LEU A 68 -4.84 4.95 -3.28
C LEU A 68 -4.62 6.44 -2.97
N PRO A 69 -4.03 7.18 -3.92
CA PRO A 69 -3.83 8.60 -3.80
C PRO A 69 -5.16 9.33 -3.60
N ASN A 70 -5.11 10.42 -2.86
CA ASN A 70 -6.27 11.28 -2.67
C ASN A 70 -6.61 12.01 -3.99
N PRO A 71 -7.79 11.75 -4.58
CA PRO A 71 -8.18 12.41 -5.83
C PRO A 71 -8.39 13.91 -5.68
N HIS A 72 -8.58 14.42 -4.45
CA HIS A 72 -8.87 15.82 -4.21
C HIS A 72 -7.66 16.74 -4.22
N THR A 73 -6.43 16.21 -4.12
CA THR A 73 -5.23 17.06 -4.09
C THR A 73 -4.82 17.51 -5.49
N ASN A 74 -5.24 16.82 -6.56
CA ASN A 74 -4.87 17.11 -7.96
C ASN A 74 -3.37 17.36 -8.17
N ARG A 75 -2.51 16.76 -7.33
CA ARG A 75 -1.06 16.91 -7.42
C ARG A 75 -0.47 15.78 -8.25
N GLU A 76 0.34 16.13 -9.24
CA GLU A 76 1.31 15.19 -9.80
C GLU A 76 2.23 14.72 -8.69
N PHE A 77 2.52 13.41 -8.70
CA PHE A 77 3.07 12.68 -7.56
C PHE A 77 4.31 13.37 -6.96
N PRO A 78 4.16 14.04 -5.80
CA PRO A 78 5.20 14.91 -5.30
C PRO A 78 6.37 14.10 -4.76
N ARG A 79 7.60 14.65 -4.85
CA ARG A 79 8.79 14.08 -4.17
C ARG A 79 8.60 13.89 -2.66
N LYS A 80 7.62 14.59 -2.08
CA LYS A 80 7.24 14.51 -0.67
C LYS A 80 5.76 14.19 -0.57
N ILE A 81 5.46 13.01 -0.06
CA ILE A 81 4.11 12.49 0.09
C ILE A 81 3.70 12.55 1.57
N LEU A 82 2.55 13.15 1.85
CA LEU A 82 1.98 13.29 3.19
C LEU A 82 0.89 12.26 3.43
N ILE A 83 0.97 11.56 4.56
CA ILE A 83 0.02 10.52 4.95
C ILE A 83 -0.63 10.93 6.29
N GLY A 84 -1.95 10.78 6.40
CA GLY A 84 -2.66 11.01 7.66
C GLY A 84 -4.17 10.86 7.55
N ARG A 85 -4.90 11.13 8.64
CA ARG A 85 -6.37 11.11 8.64
C ARG A 85 -7.05 12.34 8.04
N ASP A 86 -6.28 13.41 7.86
CA ASP A 86 -6.77 14.68 7.33
C ASP A 86 -7.07 14.54 5.83
N LYS A 87 -8.21 15.05 5.38
CA LYS A 87 -8.67 14.97 3.99
C LYS A 87 -7.78 15.75 3.00
N GLN A 88 -6.90 16.61 3.50
CA GLN A 88 -5.94 17.37 2.70
C GLN A 88 -4.59 16.65 2.48
N ARG A 89 -4.47 15.38 2.87
CA ARG A 89 -3.24 14.58 2.70
C ARG A 89 -3.21 13.90 1.33
N ASP A 90 -2.01 13.59 0.85
CA ASP A 90 -1.81 12.90 -0.44
C ASP A 90 -2.31 11.46 -0.36
N PHE A 91 -2.20 10.82 0.81
CA PHE A 91 -2.89 9.57 1.13
C PHE A 91 -3.66 9.71 2.44
N VAL A 92 -4.95 9.36 2.40
CA VAL A 92 -5.88 9.59 3.51
C VAL A 92 -6.30 8.26 4.13
N VAL A 93 -5.88 8.02 5.38
CA VAL A 93 -6.34 6.87 6.16
C VAL A 93 -7.40 7.35 7.15
N SER A 94 -8.68 7.10 6.85
CA SER A 94 -9.81 7.53 7.68
C SER A 94 -9.99 6.66 8.93
N HIS A 95 -8.96 6.61 9.80
CA HIS A 95 -8.97 5.84 11.04
C HIS A 95 -8.59 6.72 12.23
N ASN A 96 -9.19 6.49 13.40
CA ASN A 96 -9.03 7.34 14.58
C ASN A 96 -7.63 7.24 15.22
N THR A 97 -6.95 6.10 15.07
CA THR A 97 -5.57 5.89 15.53
C THR A 97 -4.51 6.58 14.65
N VAL A 98 -4.90 7.08 13.48
CA VAL A 98 -3.99 7.77 12.56
C VAL A 98 -4.03 9.27 12.84
N SER A 99 -2.87 9.85 13.12
CA SER A 99 -2.73 11.30 13.33
C SER A 99 -3.13 12.10 12.08
N ALA A 100 -3.55 13.36 12.26
CA ALA A 100 -3.86 14.27 11.14
C ALA A 100 -2.67 14.45 10.18
N ARG A 101 -1.46 14.42 10.75
CA ARG A 101 -0.18 14.33 10.04
C ARG A 101 0.55 13.14 10.66
N HIS A 102 0.52 12.00 9.98
CA HIS A 102 0.99 10.74 10.56
C HIS A 102 2.40 10.39 10.07
N ALA A 103 2.61 10.43 8.77
CA ALA A 103 3.89 10.08 8.17
C ALA A 103 4.18 10.94 6.94
N THR A 104 5.43 10.90 6.51
CA THR A 104 5.90 11.52 5.28
C THR A 104 6.83 10.54 4.57
N LEU A 105 6.60 10.33 3.28
CA LEU A 105 7.52 9.60 2.40
C LEU A 105 8.31 10.61 1.56
N LEU A 106 9.61 10.37 1.46
CA LEU A 106 10.53 11.09 0.58
C LEU A 106 10.97 10.10 -0.50
N LEU A 107 10.75 10.44 -1.77
CA LEU A 107 11.08 9.63 -2.94
C LEU A 107 12.28 10.21 -3.69
#